data_AF-A0A2V9M0J3-F1
#
_entry.id   AF-A0A2V9M0J3-F1
#
_cell.length_a   1.000
_cell.length_b   1.000
_cell.length_c   1.000
_cell.angle_alpha   90.00
_cell.angle_beta   90.00
_cell.angle_gamma   90.00
#
_symmetry.space_group_name_H-M   'P 1'
#
loop_
_entity.id
_entity.type
_entity.pdbx_description
1 polymer ?
#
loop_
_entity_poly.entity_id
_entity_poly.type
_entity_poly.pdbx_seq_one_letter_code
_entity_poly.pdbx_strand_id
1 'polypeptide(L)'
;MADPSIFDAHLHFFSRQVFAFYARQAPDLKGMADPTALAIARLGVESPPEPAALAKRWVAELDRYQVEHAVLFGSAPGEQELVACTVRAHSDRFVGFQMSNPRAPNAQAVLEDIISKGLRGGSLRFGTTQPRTPEAVKEFG
;
A
#
# COMPACT_ATOMS: atom_id res chain seq x y z
N MET A 1 34.39 -7.45 10.61
CA MET A 1 33.35 -6.42 10.47
C MET A 1 32.03 -7.13 10.51
N ALA A 2 31.04 -6.64 11.26
CA ALA A 2 29.69 -7.19 11.17
C ALA A 2 29.13 -6.89 9.77
N ASP A 3 28.30 -7.79 9.23
CA ASP A 3 27.59 -7.49 7.99
C ASP A 3 26.69 -6.25 8.18
N PRO A 4 26.56 -5.39 7.17
CA PRO A 4 25.73 -4.20 7.26
C PRO A 4 24.26 -4.58 7.40
N SER A 5 23.56 -3.90 8.32
CA SER A 5 22.11 -4.02 8.46
C SER A 5 21.38 -3.58 7.18
N ILE A 6 20.41 -4.38 6.74
CA ILE A 6 19.60 -4.09 5.56
C ILE A 6 18.24 -3.53 6.01
N PHE A 7 17.84 -2.41 5.41
CA PHE A 7 16.55 -1.77 5.61
C PHE A 7 15.81 -1.75 4.28
N ASP A 8 14.64 -2.37 4.23
CA ASP A 8 13.78 -2.27 3.05
C ASP A 8 13.04 -0.92 3.06
N ALA A 9 13.38 -0.07 2.11
CA ALA A 9 12.78 1.26 2.01
C ALA A 9 11.36 1.25 1.40
N HIS A 10 10.88 0.11 0.88
CA HIS A 10 9.64 0.05 0.12
C HIS A 10 9.00 -1.35 0.09
N LEU A 11 8.26 -1.69 1.14
CA LEU A 11 7.51 -2.94 1.24
C LEU A 11 6.00 -2.69 1.15
N HIS A 12 5.31 -3.38 0.23
CA HIS A 12 3.86 -3.27 0.06
C HIS A 12 3.10 -4.30 0.88
N PHE A 13 2.16 -3.85 1.70
CA PHE A 13 1.25 -4.74 2.41
C PHE A 13 0.13 -5.20 1.47
N PHE A 14 0.39 -6.25 0.68
CA PHE A 14 -0.56 -6.82 -0.29
C PHE A 14 -1.72 -7.57 0.40
N SER A 15 -2.56 -6.82 1.11
CA SER A 15 -3.76 -7.31 1.76
C SER A 15 -4.84 -7.70 0.73
N ARG A 16 -5.86 -8.44 1.14
CA ARG A 16 -7.04 -8.70 0.30
C ARG A 16 -7.72 -7.40 -0.17
N GLN A 17 -7.62 -6.31 0.60
CA GLN A 17 -8.16 -5.00 0.20
C GLN A 17 -7.45 -4.45 -1.03
N VAL A 18 -6.13 -4.64 -1.16
CA VAL A 18 -5.37 -4.26 -2.35
C VAL A 18 -5.88 -4.98 -3.59
N PHE A 19 -6.02 -6.30 -3.50
CA PHE A 19 -6.54 -7.11 -4.61
C PHE A 19 -7.96 -6.68 -4.98
N ALA A 20 -8.83 -6.43 -3.99
CA ALA A 20 -10.19 -5.97 -4.24
C ALA A 20 -10.22 -4.59 -4.91
N PHE A 21 -9.34 -3.67 -4.51
CA PHE A 21 -9.23 -2.33 -5.10
C PHE A 21 -8.82 -2.39 -6.58
N TYR A 22 -7.82 -3.20 -6.93
CA TYR A 22 -7.36 -3.33 -8.32
C TYR A 22 -8.31 -4.19 -9.18
N ALA A 23 -8.92 -5.23 -8.61
CA ALA A 23 -9.89 -6.05 -9.33
C ALA A 23 -11.10 -5.25 -9.82
N ARG A 24 -11.55 -4.23 -9.05
CA ARG A 24 -12.64 -3.32 -9.45
C ARG A 24 -12.30 -2.43 -10.64
N GLN A 25 -11.01 -2.25 -10.94
CA GLN A 25 -10.53 -1.42 -12.05
C GLN A 25 -10.28 -2.24 -13.32
N ALA A 26 -10.24 -3.57 -13.22
CA ALA A 26 -10.02 -4.47 -14.33
C ALA A 26 -11.30 -4.62 -15.17
N PRO A 27 -11.33 -4.15 -16.44
CA PRO A 27 -12.55 -4.17 -17.25
C PRO A 27 -13.11 -5.57 -17.49
N ASP A 28 -12.22 -6.56 -17.59
CA ASP A 28 -12.49 -7.97 -17.82
C ASP A 28 -12.98 -8.73 -16.57
N LEU A 29 -12.91 -8.11 -15.39
CA LEU A 29 -13.49 -8.62 -14.14
C LEU A 29 -14.82 -7.94 -13.79
N LYS A 30 -15.25 -6.97 -14.59
CA LYS A 30 -16.49 -6.23 -14.34
C LYS A 30 -17.71 -7.16 -14.40
N GLY A 31 -18.55 -7.11 -13.38
CA GLY A 31 -19.78 -7.91 -13.28
C GLY A 31 -19.56 -9.37 -12.86
N MET A 32 -18.33 -9.78 -12.57
CA MET A 32 -18.05 -11.10 -12.00
C MET A 32 -18.55 -11.20 -10.55
N ALA A 33 -18.92 -12.40 -10.10
CA ALA A 33 -19.46 -12.63 -8.75
C ALA A 33 -18.42 -12.37 -7.64
N ASP A 34 -17.18 -12.83 -7.82
CA ASP A 34 -16.04 -12.48 -6.96
C ASP A 34 -14.82 -12.06 -7.81
N PRO A 35 -14.75 -10.79 -8.22
CA PRO A 35 -13.64 -10.29 -9.02
C PRO A 35 -12.30 -10.35 -8.25
N THR A 36 -12.32 -10.32 -6.91
CA THR A 36 -11.10 -10.34 -6.09
C THR A 36 -10.46 -11.72 -6.10
N ALA A 37 -11.25 -12.77 -5.86
CA ALA A 37 -10.75 -14.14 -5.92
C ALA A 37 -10.27 -14.51 -7.33
N LEU A 38 -10.98 -14.08 -8.37
CA LEU A 38 -10.55 -14.28 -9.75
C LEU A 38 -9.24 -13.55 -10.06
N ALA A 39 -9.05 -12.32 -9.59
CA ALA A 39 -7.79 -11.60 -9.76
C ALA A 39 -6.61 -12.34 -9.09
N ILE A 40 -6.79 -12.77 -7.84
CA ILE A 40 -5.79 -13.55 -7.08
C ILE A 40 -5.44 -14.84 -7.84
N ALA A 41 -6.45 -15.59 -8.28
CA ALA A 41 -6.25 -16.84 -9.00
C ALA A 41 -5.50 -16.63 -10.33
N ARG A 42 -5.83 -15.59 -11.08
CA ARG A 42 -5.17 -15.26 -12.36
C ARG A 42 -3.72 -14.83 -12.19
N LEU A 43 -3.40 -14.16 -11.09
CA LEU A 43 -2.03 -13.77 -10.75
C LEU A 43 -1.19 -14.98 -10.29
N GLY A 44 -1.82 -16.13 -10.00
CA GLY A 44 -1.12 -17.32 -9.53
C GLY A 44 -0.51 -17.16 -8.14
N VAL A 45 -1.01 -16.20 -7.34
CA VAL A 45 -0.52 -15.91 -5.99
C VAL A 45 -1.43 -16.55 -4.95
N GLU A 46 -0.86 -16.86 -3.78
CA GLU A 46 -1.65 -17.28 -2.62
C GLU A 46 -2.62 -16.17 -2.21
N SER A 47 -3.85 -16.53 -1.83
CA SER A 47 -4.76 -15.55 -1.23
C SER A 47 -4.14 -15.02 0.06
N PRO A 48 -4.08 -13.68 0.24
CA PRO A 48 -3.57 -13.12 1.47
C PRO A 48 -4.37 -13.63 2.67
N PRO A 49 -3.73 -14.03 3.77
CA PRO A 49 -4.42 -14.36 5.01
C PRO A 49 -4.94 -13.07 5.67
N GLU A 50 -5.61 -13.23 6.80
CA GLU A 50 -6.03 -12.10 7.63
C GLU A 50 -4.85 -11.17 7.99
N PRO A 51 -5.07 -9.85 8.14
CA PRO A 51 -3.99 -8.86 8.28
C PRO A 51 -2.95 -9.20 9.35
N ALA A 52 -3.38 -9.68 10.53
CA ALA A 52 -2.45 -10.04 11.60
C ALA A 52 -1.57 -11.25 11.24
N ALA A 53 -2.09 -12.21 10.49
CA ALA A 53 -1.31 -13.35 10.00
C ALA A 53 -0.38 -12.94 8.86
N LEU A 54 -0.83 -12.03 7.98
CA LEU A 54 0.00 -11.45 6.93
C LEU A 54 1.19 -10.66 7.51
N ALA A 55 0.96 -9.88 8.57
CA ALA A 55 2.00 -9.16 9.29
C ALA A 55 3.08 -10.09 9.84
N LYS A 56 2.67 -11.15 10.56
CA LYS A 56 3.60 -12.17 11.08
C LYS A 56 4.39 -12.86 9.97
N ARG A 57 3.74 -13.13 8.83
CA ARG A 57 4.39 -13.73 7.66
C ARG A 57 5.46 -12.80 7.09
N TRP A 58 5.18 -11.51 6.98
CA TRP A 58 6.18 -10.53 6.54
C TRP A 58 7.37 -10.45 7.50
N VAL A 59 7.13 -10.41 8.82
CA VAL A 59 8.21 -10.44 9.81
C VAL A 59 9.10 -11.67 9.64
N ALA A 60 8.51 -12.85 9.46
CA ALA A 60 9.26 -14.09 9.24
C ALA A 60 10.06 -14.08 7.92
N GLU A 61 9.54 -13.48 6.85
CA GLU A 61 10.29 -13.31 5.61
C GLU A 61 11.44 -12.31 5.76
N LEU A 62 11.23 -11.19 6.47
CA LEU A 62 12.31 -10.25 6.78
C LEU A 62 13.42 -10.94 7.58
N ASP A 63 13.07 -11.76 8.57
CA ASP A 63 14.04 -12.55 9.36
C ASP A 63 14.82 -13.53 8.49
N ARG A 64 14.13 -14.24 7.59
CA ARG A 64 14.72 -15.20 6.66
C ARG A 64 15.79 -14.56 5.76
N TYR A 65 15.57 -13.32 5.35
CA TYR A 65 16.49 -12.59 4.47
C TYR A 65 17.37 -11.56 5.22
N GLN A 66 17.38 -11.60 6.56
CA GLN A 66 18.18 -10.73 7.40
C GLN A 66 17.93 -9.23 7.13
N VAL A 67 16.69 -8.88 6.79
CA VAL A 67 16.23 -7.50 6.68
C VAL A 67 15.75 -7.04 8.05
N GLU A 68 16.42 -6.04 8.60
CA GLU A 68 16.22 -5.60 9.97
C GLU A 68 14.86 -4.88 10.12
N HIS A 69 14.60 -3.93 9.23
CA HIS A 69 13.37 -3.13 9.24
C HIS A 69 12.85 -2.90 7.83
N ALA A 70 11.56 -2.60 7.72
CA ALA A 70 10.93 -2.24 6.46
C ALA A 70 9.97 -1.04 6.58
N VAL A 71 9.94 -0.22 5.53
CA VAL A 71 8.88 0.77 5.35
C VAL A 71 7.66 0.06 4.77
N LEU A 72 6.57 0.05 5.52
CA LEU A 72 5.34 -0.61 5.14
C LEU A 72 4.36 0.36 4.48
N PHE A 73 4.11 0.19 3.19
CA PHE A 73 3.18 1.00 2.40
C PHE A 73 1.79 0.37 2.31
N GLY A 74 0.76 1.17 2.61
CA GLY A 74 -0.58 0.89 2.11
C GLY A 74 -0.65 1.22 0.61
N SER A 75 -1.14 0.26 -0.15
CA SER A 75 -1.05 0.19 -1.62
C SER A 75 -2.34 0.65 -2.30
N ALA A 76 -3.42 0.77 -1.53
CA ALA A 76 -4.73 1.24 -1.95
C ALA A 76 -5.26 2.35 -1.01
N PRO A 77 -6.11 3.26 -1.53
CA PRO A 77 -6.85 4.19 -0.67
C PRO A 77 -7.69 3.44 0.38
N GLY A 78 -7.66 3.90 1.63
CA GLY A 78 -8.43 3.31 2.73
C GLY A 78 -7.66 2.33 3.61
N GLU A 79 -6.43 1.96 3.25
CA GLU A 79 -5.62 1.01 4.04
C GLU A 79 -4.95 1.62 5.29
N GLN A 80 -5.17 2.90 5.59
CA GLN A 80 -4.49 3.63 6.68
C GLN A 80 -4.57 2.90 8.02
N GLU A 81 -5.76 2.46 8.42
CA GLU A 81 -5.95 1.80 9.72
C GLU A 81 -5.26 0.43 9.75
N LEU A 82 -5.33 -0.29 8.64
CA LEU A 82 -4.77 -1.63 8.55
C LEU A 82 -3.23 -1.59 8.57
N VAL A 83 -2.61 -0.62 7.90
CA VAL A 83 -1.16 -0.36 7.99
C VAL A 83 -0.79 0.08 9.40
N ALA A 84 -1.55 1.00 9.99
CA ALA A 84 -1.27 1.50 11.33
C ALA A 84 -1.37 0.41 12.40
N CYS A 85 -2.38 -0.46 12.33
CA CYS A 85 -2.50 -1.67 13.17
C CYS A 85 -1.28 -2.58 13.05
N THR A 86 -0.82 -2.83 11.82
CA THR A 86 0.34 -3.69 11.56
C THR A 86 1.62 -3.09 12.13
N VAL A 87 1.83 -1.80 11.93
CA VAL A 87 2.99 -1.06 12.47
C VAL A 87 2.95 -1.03 13.99
N ARG A 88 1.79 -0.83 14.62
CA ARG A 88 1.69 -0.88 16.09
C ARG A 88 1.98 -2.27 16.66
N ALA A 89 1.58 -3.33 15.96
CA ALA A 89 1.81 -4.70 16.41
C ALA A 89 3.29 -5.14 16.28
N HIS A 90 4.05 -4.52 15.38
CA HIS A 90 5.43 -4.85 15.04
C HIS A 90 6.26 -3.58 14.86
N SER A 91 6.21 -2.67 15.84
CA SER A 91 6.84 -1.35 15.77
C SER A 91 8.36 -1.40 15.80
N ASP A 92 8.91 -2.52 16.24
CA ASP A 92 10.32 -2.87 16.17
C ASP A 92 10.77 -3.27 14.76
N ARG A 93 9.84 -3.49 13.82
CA ARG A 93 10.14 -3.97 12.45
C ARG A 93 9.66 -3.04 11.36
N PHE A 94 8.56 -2.32 11.58
CA PHE A 94 7.93 -1.53 10.52
C PHE A 94 7.82 -0.04 10.83
N VAL A 95 7.98 0.76 9.78
CA VAL A 95 7.58 2.16 9.76
C VAL A 95 6.47 2.34 8.73
N GLY A 96 5.32 2.86 9.15
CA GLY A 96 4.12 2.94 8.30
C GLY A 96 4.09 4.14 7.37
N PHE A 97 3.84 3.90 6.09
CA PHE A 97 3.64 4.89 5.05
C PHE A 97 2.30 4.67 4.33
N GLN A 98 1.70 5.74 3.80
CA GLN A 98 0.47 5.64 3.02
C GLN A 98 0.54 6.43 1.72
N MET A 99 0.01 5.83 0.65
CA MET A 99 -0.18 6.51 -0.62
C MET A 99 -1.40 7.45 -0.59
N SER A 100 -1.24 8.70 -1.04
CA SER A 100 -2.31 9.69 -1.16
C SER A 100 -2.34 10.35 -2.53
N ASN A 101 -3.53 10.76 -2.97
CA ASN A 101 -3.70 11.58 -4.17
C ASN A 101 -3.80 13.06 -3.75
N PRO A 102 -2.75 13.88 -3.98
CA PRO A 102 -2.75 15.27 -3.55
C PRO A 102 -3.75 16.14 -4.31
N ARG A 103 -4.30 15.66 -5.44
CA ARG A 103 -5.30 16.36 -6.24
C ARG A 103 -6.74 15.98 -5.88
N ALA A 104 -6.95 15.05 -4.95
CA ALA A 104 -8.29 14.68 -4.53
C ALA A 104 -8.93 15.84 -3.74
N PRO A 105 -10.23 16.12 -3.90
CA PRO A 105 -10.91 17.18 -3.14
C PRO A 105 -10.76 17.05 -1.62
N ASN A 106 -10.59 15.82 -1.13
CA ASN A 106 -10.41 15.49 0.28
C ASN A 106 -8.94 15.18 0.66
N ALA A 107 -7.95 15.58 -0.14
CA ALA A 107 -6.54 15.25 0.08
C ALA A 107 -6.04 15.67 1.48
N GLN A 108 -6.46 16.85 1.96
CA GLN A 108 -6.10 17.33 3.29
C GLN A 108 -6.61 16.39 4.40
N ALA A 109 -7.90 16.05 4.38
CA ALA A 109 -8.49 15.16 5.38
C ALA A 109 -7.83 13.77 5.37
N VAL A 110 -7.44 13.28 4.19
CA VAL A 110 -6.67 12.02 4.06
C VAL A 110 -5.30 12.13 4.72
N LEU A 111 -4.61 13.26 4.57
CA LEU A 111 -3.30 13.47 5.17
C LEU A 111 -3.40 13.60 6.70
N GLU A 112 -4.39 14.34 7.21
CA GLU A 112 -4.69 14.43 8.64
C GLU A 112 -4.99 13.04 9.23
N ASP A 113 -5.72 12.21 8.50
CA ASP A 113 -6.02 10.83 8.89
C ASP A 113 -4.76 9.96 8.98
N ILE A 114 -3.86 10.07 8.00
CA ILE A 114 -2.55 9.38 7.98
C ILE A 114 -1.71 9.77 9.22
N ILE A 115 -1.64 11.07 9.50
CA ILE A 115 -0.86 11.61 10.63
C ILE A 115 -1.46 11.17 11.97
N SER A 116 -2.79 11.28 12.13
CA SER A 116 -3.47 10.91 13.38
C SER A 116 -3.29 9.44 13.76
N LYS A 117 -3.07 8.57 12.78
CA LYS A 117 -2.79 7.14 12.94
C LYS A 117 -1.31 6.82 13.24
N GLY A 118 -0.45 7.83 13.27
CA GLY A 118 0.98 7.68 13.58
C GLY A 118 1.84 7.19 12.42
N LEU A 119 1.32 7.21 11.19
CA LEU A 119 2.09 6.91 9.98
C LEU A 119 3.11 8.04 9.74
N ARG A 120 4.31 7.69 9.29
CA ARG A 120 5.50 8.57 9.29
C ARG A 120 5.90 9.11 7.92
N GLY A 121 5.22 8.69 6.87
CA GLY A 121 5.46 9.21 5.53
C GLY A 121 4.36 8.83 4.56
N GLY A 122 4.50 9.30 3.33
CA GLY A 122 3.54 8.98 2.28
C GLY A 122 4.14 9.09 0.90
N SER A 123 3.52 8.39 -0.04
CA SER A 123 3.82 8.50 -1.46
C SER A 123 2.70 9.26 -2.17
N LEU A 124 3.08 10.16 -3.08
CA LEU A 124 2.12 10.91 -3.87
C LEU A 124 1.82 10.15 -5.15
N ARG A 125 0.56 9.81 -5.37
CA ARG A 125 0.10 9.20 -6.63
C ARG A 125 -0.92 10.11 -7.30
N PHE A 126 -0.56 10.57 -8.48
CA PHE A 126 -1.49 11.27 -9.35
C PHE A 126 -2.39 10.24 -10.04
N GLY A 127 -3.70 10.32 -9.79
CA GLY A 127 -4.67 9.60 -10.60
C GLY A 127 -4.71 10.17 -12.02
N THR A 128 -4.91 9.32 -13.03
CA THR A 128 -5.10 9.73 -14.43
C THR A 128 -6.51 10.26 -14.73
N THR A 129 -7.32 10.57 -13.72
CA THR A 129 -8.75 10.84 -13.88
C THR A 129 -9.08 12.30 -14.23
N GLN A 130 -8.11 13.12 -14.60
CA GLN A 130 -8.39 14.42 -15.21
C GLN A 130 -7.80 14.42 -16.62
N PRO A 131 -8.60 14.67 -17.68
CA PRO A 131 -8.04 14.85 -19.00
C PRO A 131 -7.00 15.96 -18.91
N ARG A 132 -5.78 15.71 -19.43
CA ARG A 132 -4.79 16.77 -19.59
C ARG A 132 -5.44 17.80 -20.52
N THR A 133 -5.81 18.97 -20.02
CA THR A 133 -6.08 20.07 -20.93
C THR A 133 -4.76 20.39 -21.64
N PRO A 134 -4.77 20.66 -22.96
CA PRO A 134 -3.54 21.00 -23.71
C PRO A 134 -2.74 22.17 -23.11
N GLU A 135 -3.39 23.00 -22.28
CA GLU A 135 -2.81 24.17 -21.61
C GLU A 135 -1.82 23.82 -20.49
N ALA A 136 -1.96 22.66 -19.84
CA ALA A 136 -1.11 22.27 -18.71
C ALA A 136 0.33 21.88 -19.11
N VAL A 137 0.65 21.86 -20.41
CA VAL A 137 2.00 21.53 -20.94
C VAL A 137 2.87 22.79 -21.08
N LYS A 138 2.31 24.00 -20.92
CA LYS A 138 3.04 25.25 -21.16
C LYS A 138 3.72 25.87 -19.95
N GLU A 139 3.56 25.33 -18.74
CA GLU A 139 4.13 25.94 -17.52
C GLU A 139 5.46 25.31 -17.04
N PHE A 140 6.03 24.37 -17.80
CA PHE A 140 7.37 23.84 -17.52
C PHE A 140 8.23 23.76 -18.79
N GLY A 141 8.35 24.89 -19.49
CA GLY A 141 9.31 25.13 -20.56
C GLY A 141 10.23 26.28 -20.21
#